data_AF-A0A3N5IS93-F1
#
_entry.id   AF-A0A3N5IS93-F1
#
_cell.length_a   1.000
_cell.length_b   1.000
_cell.length_c   1.000
_cell.angle_alpha   90.00
_cell.angle_beta   90.00
_cell.angle_gamma   90.00
#
_symmetry.space_group_name_H-M   'P 1'
#
loop_
_entity.id
_entity.type
_entity.pdbx_description
1 polymer ?
#
loop_
_entity_poly.entity_id
_entity_poly.type
_entity_poly.pdbx_seq_one_letter_code
_entity_poly.pdbx_strand_id
1 'polypeptide(L)'
;MDEPKPHTEICPRCEEGFLITVQTPQDITIEGSLVRIPNVQVDECRACGFRSLSGREVGLFEILFAPQYARISDLILALQTAGYYGMFLREDRSETFIGFGSRDYVANLAEDLRMLYLDNESSHVIQGLGGFQTGSIPINLAGNHYTVKLPKIGEGENGIVYDYQEAPQAVLKLAKPRPYSRNHLKEEYEVTEFFEKQGVPVPRILLSDPYGSFMIKERLAGESLAKTYYSLGGPGSSAYRLVRESVQAFIDRLITLFDKNPEAKTSVSPNNIFVLLKGNDCQCLLVDTGPAPFHDYSGFNFEHYWETVIPQKIKQYAAAGYL
;
A
#
# COMPACT_ATOMS: atom_id res chain seq x y z
N MET A 1 -2.19 13.86 28.97
CA MET A 1 -2.08 12.79 27.95
C MET A 1 -2.69 13.39 26.72
N ASP A 2 -1.87 13.86 25.79
CA ASP A 2 -2.38 14.37 24.52
C ASP A 2 -2.95 13.19 23.74
N GLU A 3 -4.20 13.30 23.30
CA GLU A 3 -4.78 12.34 22.35
C GLU A 3 -3.85 12.27 21.13
N PRO A 4 -3.52 11.06 20.64
CA PRO A 4 -2.74 10.93 19.40
C PRO A 4 -3.51 11.63 18.30
N LYS A 5 -2.91 12.67 17.69
CA LYS A 5 -3.49 13.35 16.53
C LYS A 5 -3.82 12.28 15.48
N PRO A 6 -5.02 12.26 14.90
CA PRO A 6 -5.35 11.32 13.85
C PRO A 6 -4.34 11.50 12.71
N HIS A 7 -3.56 10.45 12.43
CA HIS A 7 -2.66 10.44 11.28
C HIS A 7 -3.52 10.65 10.03
N THR A 8 -3.28 11.77 9.36
CA THR A 8 -4.02 12.13 8.15
C THR A 8 -3.24 11.56 6.98
N GLU A 9 -3.73 10.47 6.39
CA GLU A 9 -3.06 9.81 5.26
C GLU A 9 -3.31 10.58 3.94
N ILE A 10 -2.29 10.66 3.08
CA ILE A 10 -2.40 11.27 1.75
C ILE A 10 -3.02 10.23 0.79
N CYS A 11 -3.90 10.66 -0.11
CA CYS A 11 -4.52 9.79 -1.09
C CYS A 11 -3.49 9.15 -2.04
N PRO A 12 -3.48 7.82 -2.22
CA PRO A 12 -2.51 7.13 -3.10
C PRO A 12 -2.74 7.46 -4.57
N ARG A 13 -3.99 7.75 -4.94
CA ARG A 13 -4.39 7.85 -6.33
C ARG A 13 -4.05 9.20 -6.94
N CYS A 14 -4.27 10.28 -6.20
CA CYS A 14 -4.03 11.63 -6.70
C CYS A 14 -2.93 12.37 -5.95
N GLU A 15 -2.57 11.93 -4.74
CA GLU A 15 -1.62 12.59 -3.85
C GLU A 15 -1.89 14.09 -3.56
N GLU A 16 -3.10 14.56 -3.88
CA GLU A 16 -3.53 15.95 -3.70
C GLU A 16 -4.48 16.11 -2.51
N GLY A 17 -5.27 15.06 -2.25
CA GLY A 17 -6.23 15.03 -1.15
C GLY A 17 -5.77 14.15 0.00
N PHE A 18 -6.40 14.34 1.16
CA PHE A 18 -6.26 13.46 2.31
C PHE A 18 -7.36 12.38 2.30
N LEU A 19 -7.02 11.20 2.78
CA LEU A 19 -7.98 10.14 3.08
C LEU A 19 -8.75 10.50 4.35
N ILE A 20 -10.06 10.32 4.30
CA ILE A 20 -10.94 10.41 5.46
C ILE A 20 -11.68 9.09 5.64
N THR A 21 -11.71 8.58 6.87
CA THR A 21 -12.54 7.41 7.16
C THR A 21 -14.00 7.84 7.25
N VAL A 22 -14.84 7.27 6.41
CA VAL A 22 -16.29 7.50 6.36
C VAL A 22 -17.03 6.18 6.45
N GLN A 23 -18.28 6.23 6.91
CA GLN A 23 -19.18 5.09 6.85
C GLN A 23 -20.07 5.21 5.62
N THR A 24 -19.93 4.28 4.69
CA THR A 24 -20.78 4.17 3.51
C THR A 24 -21.48 2.82 3.52
N PRO A 25 -22.70 2.71 2.99
CA PRO A 25 -23.18 1.42 2.54
C PRO A 25 -22.29 0.90 1.39
N GLN A 26 -22.01 -0.39 1.37
CA GLN A 26 -21.37 -1.09 0.26
C GLN A 26 -22.32 -2.15 -0.28
N ASP A 27 -22.51 -2.13 -1.59
CA ASP A 27 -23.27 -3.16 -2.28
C ASP A 27 -22.29 -4.24 -2.74
N ILE A 28 -22.47 -5.45 -2.24
CA ILE A 28 -21.77 -6.64 -2.71
C ILE A 28 -22.75 -7.50 -3.49
N THR A 29 -22.31 -8.07 -4.61
CA THR A 29 -23.16 -8.95 -5.41
C THR A 29 -22.94 -10.38 -4.96
N ILE A 30 -23.98 -11.01 -4.41
CA ILE A 30 -24.00 -12.43 -4.04
C ILE A 30 -25.08 -13.09 -4.89
N GLU A 31 -24.72 -14.05 -5.74
CA GLU A 31 -25.68 -14.79 -6.59
C GLU A 31 -26.51 -13.88 -7.54
N GLY A 32 -25.91 -12.82 -8.09
CA GLY A 32 -26.61 -11.81 -8.89
C GLY A 32 -27.60 -10.94 -8.10
N SER A 33 -27.72 -11.19 -6.80
CA SER A 33 -28.50 -10.39 -5.86
C SER A 33 -27.58 -9.39 -5.18
N LEU A 34 -28.02 -8.14 -5.16
CA LEU A 34 -27.29 -7.04 -4.55
C LEU A 34 -27.55 -7.04 -3.03
N VAL A 35 -26.54 -7.39 -2.24
CA VAL A 35 -26.57 -7.38 -0.78
C VAL A 35 -25.87 -6.13 -0.30
N ARG A 36 -26.64 -5.26 0.37
CA ARG A 36 -26.14 -3.99 0.88
C ARG A 36 -25.68 -4.15 2.32
N ILE A 37 -24.39 -3.98 2.56
CA ILE A 37 -23.81 -3.90 3.89
C ILE A 37 -23.86 -2.44 4.34
N PRO A 38 -24.64 -2.07 5.37
CA PRO A 38 -24.69 -0.71 5.88
C PRO A 38 -23.45 -0.40 6.75
N ASN A 39 -23.05 0.87 6.77
CA ASN A 39 -22.02 1.41 7.68
C ASN A 39 -20.61 0.80 7.53
N VAL A 40 -20.25 0.35 6.33
CA VAL A 40 -18.90 -0.09 5.98
C VAL A 40 -17.94 1.07 6.13
N GLN A 41 -16.87 0.87 6.89
CA GLN A 41 -15.85 1.90 7.05
C GLN A 41 -14.92 1.87 5.85
N VAL A 42 -14.94 2.96 5.08
CA VAL A 42 -14.05 3.16 3.92
C VAL A 42 -13.19 4.38 4.13
N ASP A 43 -11.96 4.33 3.64
CA ASP A 43 -11.13 5.52 3.49
C ASP A 43 -11.42 6.14 2.12
N GLU A 44 -11.91 7.38 2.09
CA GLU A 44 -12.29 8.11 0.88
C GLU A 44 -11.43 9.36 0.68
N CYS A 45 -10.98 9.59 -0.56
CA CYS A 45 -10.41 10.86 -0.98
C CYS A 45 -11.46 11.73 -1.68
N ARG A 46 -11.82 12.87 -1.08
CA ARG A 46 -12.79 13.81 -1.69
C ARG A 46 -12.27 14.53 -2.94
N ALA A 47 -10.96 14.58 -3.16
CA ALA A 47 -10.37 15.26 -4.31
C ALA A 47 -10.55 14.47 -5.62
N CYS A 48 -10.35 13.15 -5.58
CA CYS A 48 -10.42 12.29 -6.78
C CYS A 48 -11.48 11.18 -6.70
N GLY A 49 -12.24 11.07 -5.61
CA GLY A 49 -13.25 10.04 -5.40
C GLY A 49 -12.70 8.64 -5.14
N PHE A 50 -11.40 8.50 -4.86
CA PHE A 50 -10.81 7.21 -4.46
C PHE A 50 -11.46 6.68 -3.18
N ARG A 51 -11.75 5.37 -3.12
CA ARG A 51 -12.33 4.69 -1.97
C ARG A 51 -11.64 3.35 -1.74
N SER A 52 -11.30 3.03 -0.49
CA SER A 52 -10.76 1.73 -0.09
C SER A 52 -11.41 1.22 1.19
N LEU A 53 -11.56 -0.10 1.34
CA LEU A 53 -12.10 -0.70 2.56
C LEU A 53 -11.09 -0.57 3.71
N SER A 54 -11.56 -0.12 4.88
CA SER A 54 -10.72 -0.02 6.08
C SER A 54 -10.69 -1.37 6.81
N GLY A 55 -9.51 -1.80 7.25
CA GLY A 55 -9.22 -3.18 7.72
C GLY A 55 -9.94 -3.67 9.00
N ARG A 56 -10.99 -2.99 9.49
CA ARG A 56 -11.77 -3.47 10.66
C ARG A 56 -12.74 -4.61 10.34
N GLU A 57 -13.05 -4.85 9.07
CA GLU A 57 -14.06 -5.84 8.65
C GLU A 57 -13.50 -7.27 8.51
N VAL A 58 -12.20 -7.46 8.77
CA VAL A 58 -11.57 -8.79 8.91
C VAL A 58 -12.25 -9.61 10.02
N GLY A 59 -12.74 -8.97 11.09
CA GLY A 59 -13.43 -9.63 12.21
C GLY A 59 -14.83 -10.17 11.89
N LEU A 60 -15.48 -9.68 10.83
CA LEU A 60 -16.78 -10.19 10.38
C LEU A 60 -16.65 -11.63 9.86
N PHE A 61 -15.49 -11.95 9.28
CA PHE A 61 -15.20 -13.25 8.68
C PHE A 61 -14.62 -14.28 9.66
N GLU A 62 -13.92 -13.86 10.72
CA GLU A 62 -13.54 -14.77 11.81
C GLU A 62 -14.75 -15.41 12.47
N ILE A 63 -15.87 -14.68 12.55
CA ILE A 63 -17.14 -15.22 13.06
C ILE A 63 -17.79 -16.17 12.03
N LEU A 64 -17.80 -15.79 10.73
CA LEU A 64 -18.34 -16.62 9.63
C LEU A 64 -17.60 -17.96 9.44
N PHE A 65 -16.33 -18.07 9.86
CA PHE A 65 -15.48 -19.23 9.63
C PHE A 65 -14.92 -19.91 10.89
N ALA A 66 -15.40 -19.56 12.08
CA ALA A 66 -14.95 -20.22 13.30
C ALA A 66 -15.45 -21.69 13.34
N PRO A 67 -14.55 -22.69 13.46
CA PRO A 67 -14.91 -24.12 13.38
C PRO A 67 -15.85 -24.57 14.50
N GLN A 68 -16.05 -23.77 15.55
CA GLN A 68 -17.01 -24.04 16.62
C GLN A 68 -18.49 -23.86 16.21
N TYR A 69 -18.81 -23.24 15.07
CA TYR A 69 -20.19 -23.01 14.66
C TYR A 69 -20.66 -24.05 13.64
N ALA A 70 -21.15 -25.18 14.15
CA ALA A 70 -21.63 -26.30 13.33
C ALA A 70 -22.98 -26.04 12.64
N ARG A 71 -23.71 -24.98 13.02
CA ARG A 71 -25.02 -24.62 12.46
C ARG A 71 -25.10 -23.11 12.22
N ILE A 72 -25.82 -22.72 11.17
CA ILE A 72 -26.08 -21.32 10.79
C ILE A 72 -26.71 -20.52 11.95
N SER A 73 -27.52 -21.15 12.80
CA SER A 73 -28.12 -20.50 13.99
C SER A 73 -27.10 -20.07 15.04
N ASP A 74 -26.02 -20.83 15.21
CA ASP A 74 -24.97 -20.55 16.21
C ASP A 74 -24.09 -19.37 15.75
N LEU A 75 -23.91 -19.26 14.43
CA LEU A 75 -23.27 -18.15 13.75
C LEU A 75 -24.07 -16.84 13.84
N ILE A 76 -25.40 -16.91 13.64
CA ILE A 76 -26.31 -15.77 13.77
C ILE A 76 -26.27 -15.20 15.20
N LEU A 77 -26.29 -16.07 16.22
CA LEU A 77 -26.25 -15.66 17.63
C LEU A 77 -24.90 -15.02 18.01
N ALA A 78 -23.78 -15.53 17.48
CA ALA A 78 -22.47 -14.94 17.68
C ALA A 78 -22.37 -13.53 17.05
N LEU A 79 -22.91 -13.36 15.85
CA LEU A 79 -22.97 -12.06 15.15
C LEU A 79 -23.86 -11.05 15.89
N GLN A 80 -24.99 -11.48 16.44
CA GLN A 80 -25.83 -10.65 17.31
C GLN A 80 -25.13 -10.25 18.60
N THR A 81 -24.46 -11.21 19.26
CA THR A 81 -23.70 -10.96 20.51
C THR A 81 -22.52 -9.99 20.28
N ALA A 82 -21.94 -10.00 19.08
CA ALA A 82 -20.91 -9.07 18.64
C ALA A 82 -21.45 -7.70 18.14
N GLY A 83 -22.76 -7.46 18.21
CA GLY A 83 -23.38 -6.17 17.90
C GLY A 83 -23.91 -6.01 16.47
N TYR A 84 -23.88 -7.05 15.64
CA TYR A 84 -24.31 -7.03 14.23
C TYR A 84 -25.78 -7.47 14.09
N TYR A 85 -26.71 -6.58 14.45
CA TYR A 85 -28.15 -6.91 14.47
C TYR A 85 -28.88 -6.75 13.12
N GLY A 86 -28.26 -6.10 12.14
CA GLY A 86 -28.92 -5.68 10.89
C GLY A 86 -28.59 -6.51 9.64
N MET A 87 -27.84 -7.61 9.79
CA MET A 87 -27.26 -8.35 8.66
C MET A 87 -28.12 -9.50 8.11
N PHE A 88 -29.25 -9.83 8.77
CA PHE A 88 -30.09 -10.96 8.38
C PHE A 88 -31.44 -10.48 7.89
N LEU A 89 -31.80 -10.90 6.67
CA LEU A 89 -33.16 -10.77 6.17
C LEU A 89 -34.10 -11.61 7.05
N ARG A 90 -35.30 -11.05 7.29
CA ARG A 90 -36.34 -11.54 8.20
C ARG A 90 -36.51 -13.06 8.13
N GLU A 91 -36.68 -13.68 9.31
CA GLU A 91 -36.75 -15.12 9.61
C GLU A 91 -37.89 -15.92 8.93
N ASP A 92 -38.52 -15.45 7.84
CA ASP A 92 -39.75 -16.06 7.32
C ASP A 92 -39.58 -17.00 6.12
N ARG A 93 -38.37 -17.35 5.69
CA ARG A 93 -38.17 -18.28 4.56
C ARG A 93 -37.22 -19.44 4.89
N SER A 94 -37.78 -20.64 4.86
CA SER A 94 -37.07 -21.91 4.99
C SER A 94 -36.15 -22.17 3.79
N GLU A 95 -34.87 -21.85 3.91
CA GLU A 95 -33.87 -22.21 2.88
C GLU A 95 -33.40 -23.65 3.08
N THR A 96 -34.07 -24.56 2.37
CA THR A 96 -33.66 -25.96 2.19
C THR A 96 -33.20 -26.19 0.76
N PHE A 97 -32.11 -25.56 0.32
CA PHE A 97 -31.47 -25.92 -0.96
C PHE A 97 -29.95 -25.71 -0.89
N ILE A 98 -29.24 -26.78 -0.56
CA ILE A 98 -27.81 -26.90 -0.85
C ILE A 98 -27.69 -27.07 -2.36
N GLY A 99 -27.39 -25.99 -3.08
CA GLY A 99 -27.11 -26.00 -4.51
C GLY A 99 -25.64 -26.31 -4.76
N PHE A 100 -25.35 -27.26 -5.66
CA PHE A 100 -24.01 -27.43 -6.20
C PHE A 100 -23.70 -26.24 -7.12
N GLY A 101 -22.77 -25.38 -6.70
CA GLY A 101 -22.28 -24.28 -7.52
C GLY A 101 -21.53 -24.76 -8.76
N SER A 102 -21.49 -23.94 -9.81
CA SER A 102 -20.69 -24.22 -11.00
C SER A 102 -19.19 -24.28 -10.65
N ARG A 103 -18.36 -24.94 -11.46
CA ARG A 103 -16.91 -24.99 -11.21
C ARG A 103 -16.27 -23.60 -11.17
N ASP A 104 -16.75 -22.68 -12.01
CA ASP A 104 -16.28 -21.29 -12.03
C ASP A 104 -16.69 -20.54 -10.76
N TYR A 105 -17.88 -20.82 -10.23
CA TYR A 105 -18.34 -20.30 -8.93
C TYR A 105 -17.46 -20.80 -7.77
N VAL A 106 -17.18 -22.10 -7.72
CA VAL A 106 -16.30 -22.69 -6.67
C VAL A 106 -14.88 -22.16 -6.79
N ALA A 107 -14.38 -21.94 -8.03
CA ALA A 107 -13.05 -21.38 -8.27
C ALA A 107 -12.92 -19.93 -7.79
N ASN A 108 -13.92 -19.08 -8.08
CA ASN A 108 -13.91 -17.68 -7.65
C ASN A 108 -14.07 -17.56 -6.13
N LEU A 109 -14.98 -18.34 -5.52
CA LEU A 109 -15.12 -18.37 -4.06
C LEU A 109 -13.82 -18.83 -3.38
N ALA A 110 -13.12 -19.81 -3.95
CA ALA A 110 -11.83 -20.26 -3.43
C ALA A 110 -10.71 -19.20 -3.56
N GLU A 111 -10.78 -18.32 -4.57
CA GLU A 111 -9.85 -17.19 -4.71
C GLU A 111 -10.15 -16.12 -3.66
N ASP A 112 -11.42 -15.72 -3.52
CA ASP A 112 -11.84 -14.71 -2.54
C ASP A 112 -11.52 -15.15 -1.11
N LEU A 113 -11.77 -16.41 -0.77
CA LEU A 113 -11.41 -16.99 0.54
C LEU A 113 -9.90 -17.01 0.78
N ARG A 114 -9.09 -17.26 -0.27
CA ARG A 114 -7.62 -17.24 -0.17
C ARG A 114 -7.12 -15.83 0.08
N MET A 115 -7.64 -14.85 -0.65
CA MET A 115 -7.29 -13.45 -0.47
C MET A 115 -7.64 -12.98 0.95
N LEU A 116 -8.79 -13.37 1.50
CA LEU A 116 -9.14 -13.03 2.88
C LEU A 116 -8.22 -13.69 3.92
N TYR A 117 -7.86 -14.98 3.74
CA TYR A 117 -6.90 -15.67 4.60
C TYR A 117 -5.55 -14.93 4.65
N LEU A 118 -5.05 -14.51 3.50
CA LEU A 118 -3.79 -13.79 3.38
C LEU A 118 -3.84 -12.40 4.05
N ASP A 119 -5.01 -11.77 4.16
CA ASP A 119 -5.15 -10.46 4.83
C ASP A 119 -5.03 -10.67 6.33
N ASN A 120 -5.61 -11.77 6.83
CA ASN A 120 -5.50 -12.15 8.22
C ASN A 120 -4.07 -12.57 8.60
N GLU A 121 -3.35 -13.27 7.70
CA GLU A 121 -1.94 -13.61 7.92
C GLU A 121 -1.08 -12.34 8.14
N SER A 122 -1.19 -11.35 7.25
CA SER A 122 -0.50 -10.06 7.40
C SER A 122 -0.92 -9.33 8.69
N SER A 123 -2.21 -9.37 9.03
CA SER A 123 -2.73 -8.77 10.27
C SER A 123 -2.09 -9.40 11.52
N HIS A 124 -2.09 -10.74 11.61
CA HIS A 124 -1.51 -11.46 12.73
C HIS A 124 -0.01 -11.21 12.89
N VAL A 125 0.73 -11.18 11.79
CA VAL A 125 2.17 -10.87 11.84
C VAL A 125 2.39 -9.45 12.34
N ILE A 126 1.69 -8.46 11.80
CA ILE A 126 1.84 -7.05 12.20
C ILE A 126 1.42 -6.85 13.67
N GLN A 127 0.30 -7.44 14.11
CA GLN A 127 -0.15 -7.38 15.50
C GLN A 127 0.85 -8.06 16.44
N GLY A 128 1.37 -9.23 16.07
CA GLY A 128 2.38 -9.95 16.83
C GLY A 128 3.67 -9.13 17.00
N LEU A 129 4.10 -8.43 15.94
CA LEU A 129 5.24 -7.52 15.99
C LEU A 129 4.97 -6.28 16.88
N GLY A 130 3.72 -5.83 16.99
CA GLY A 130 3.32 -4.70 17.83
C GLY A 130 3.59 -4.90 19.33
N GLY A 131 3.76 -6.14 19.78
CA GLY A 131 4.14 -6.47 21.16
C GLY A 131 5.62 -6.22 21.50
N PHE A 132 6.46 -5.90 20.51
CA PHE A 132 7.90 -5.75 20.66
C PHE A 132 8.35 -4.34 20.28
N GLN A 133 9.28 -3.77 21.05
CA GLN A 133 9.84 -2.44 20.76
C GLN A 133 11.14 -2.49 19.95
N THR A 134 12.00 -3.46 20.25
CA THR A 134 13.30 -3.68 19.60
C THR A 134 13.64 -5.16 19.56
N GLY A 135 14.56 -5.55 18.68
CA GLY A 135 15.10 -6.90 18.63
C GLY A 135 14.92 -7.58 17.27
N SER A 136 15.38 -8.82 17.22
CA SER A 136 15.32 -9.71 16.07
C SER A 136 14.17 -10.69 16.26
N ILE A 137 13.09 -10.52 15.50
CA ILE A 137 11.86 -11.26 15.70
C ILE A 137 11.63 -12.23 14.53
N PRO A 138 11.52 -13.54 14.79
CA PRO A 138 11.15 -14.50 13.76
C PRO A 138 9.67 -14.32 13.40
N ILE A 139 9.37 -14.37 12.10
CA ILE A 139 8.03 -14.30 11.54
C ILE A 139 7.82 -15.43 10.54
N ASN A 140 6.58 -15.87 10.41
CA ASN A 140 6.16 -16.86 9.42
C ASN A 140 5.36 -16.13 8.35
N LEU A 141 5.78 -16.25 7.10
CA LEU A 141 5.10 -15.65 5.95
C LEU A 141 5.04 -16.66 4.81
N ALA A 142 3.83 -16.94 4.31
CA ALA A 142 3.59 -17.88 3.21
C ALA A 142 4.27 -19.24 3.44
N GLY A 143 4.21 -19.74 4.68
CA GLY A 143 4.81 -21.02 5.08
C GLY A 143 6.33 -21.03 5.21
N ASN A 144 7.00 -19.88 5.09
CA ASN A 144 8.45 -19.75 5.24
C ASN A 144 8.81 -18.97 6.51
N HIS A 145 10.00 -19.23 7.05
CA HIS A 145 10.54 -18.54 8.22
C HIS A 145 11.47 -17.40 7.80
N TYR A 146 11.21 -16.21 8.31
CA TYR A 146 12.04 -15.01 8.12
C TYR A 146 12.32 -14.35 9.46
N THR A 147 13.34 -13.49 9.52
CA THR A 147 13.64 -12.72 10.73
C THR A 147 13.73 -11.23 10.40
N VAL A 148 12.93 -10.42 11.08
CA VAL A 148 12.92 -8.95 10.93
C VAL A 148 13.54 -8.28 12.14
N LYS A 149 14.22 -7.14 11.93
CA LYS A 149 14.70 -6.31 13.05
C LYS A 149 13.75 -5.15 13.30
N LEU A 150 13.52 -4.90 14.59
CA LEU A 150 12.74 -3.78 15.10
C LEU A 150 13.65 -2.64 15.59
N PRO A 151 13.20 -1.38 15.52
CA PRO A 151 11.87 -0.95 15.06
C PRO A 151 11.70 -1.03 13.53
N LYS A 152 10.45 -0.93 13.04
CA LYS A 152 10.18 -0.72 11.61
C LYS A 152 10.96 0.51 11.11
N ILE A 153 11.52 0.43 9.90
CA ILE A 153 12.31 1.51 9.30
C ILE A 153 11.46 2.47 8.47
N GLY A 154 10.25 2.06 8.10
CA GLY A 154 9.28 2.89 7.40
C GLY A 154 7.89 2.28 7.45
N GLU A 155 6.87 3.13 7.42
CA GLU A 155 5.49 2.72 7.22
C GLU A 155 4.89 3.65 6.16
N GLY A 156 4.53 3.07 5.03
CA GLY A 156 3.75 3.75 4.00
C GLY A 156 2.28 3.39 4.13
N GLU A 157 1.49 3.80 3.15
CA GLU A 157 0.07 3.47 3.10
C GLU A 157 -0.16 1.97 2.92
N ASN A 158 0.52 1.36 1.95
CA ASN A 158 0.28 -0.03 1.55
C ASN A 158 1.13 -1.05 2.30
N GLY A 159 2.12 -0.61 3.07
CA GLY A 159 2.97 -1.57 3.75
C GLY A 159 3.91 -1.01 4.78
N ILE A 160 4.48 -1.93 5.56
CA ILE A 160 5.43 -1.65 6.63
C ILE A 160 6.76 -2.28 6.25
N VAL A 161 7.83 -1.50 6.37
CA VAL A 161 9.18 -1.91 5.98
C VAL A 161 10.00 -2.18 7.24
N TYR A 162 10.64 -3.34 7.25
CA TYR A 162 11.54 -3.80 8.30
C TYR A 162 12.91 -4.14 7.73
N ASP A 163 13.92 -4.07 8.59
CA ASP A 163 15.24 -4.61 8.29
C ASP A 163 15.18 -6.13 8.19
N TYR A 164 15.68 -6.68 7.08
CA TYR A 164 15.76 -8.12 6.87
C TYR A 164 17.07 -8.66 7.46
N GLN A 165 16.99 -9.54 8.44
CA GLN A 165 18.17 -9.93 9.22
C GLN A 165 19.14 -10.81 8.43
N GLU A 166 18.62 -11.68 7.58
CA GLU A 166 19.38 -12.65 6.81
C GLU A 166 20.23 -11.99 5.72
N ALA A 167 19.87 -10.77 5.30
CA ALA A 167 20.61 -9.98 4.32
C ALA A 167 20.59 -8.48 4.68
N PRO A 168 21.67 -7.93 5.28
CA PRO A 168 21.73 -6.52 5.72
C PRO A 168 21.51 -5.48 4.61
N GLN A 169 21.81 -5.84 3.37
CA GLN A 169 21.60 -5.03 2.18
C GLN A 169 20.14 -5.07 1.68
N ALA A 170 19.24 -5.75 2.38
CA ALA A 170 17.85 -5.91 1.99
C ALA A 170 16.89 -5.50 3.12
N VAL A 171 15.65 -5.25 2.72
CA VAL A 171 14.54 -4.90 3.59
C VAL A 171 13.35 -5.77 3.22
N LEU A 172 12.51 -6.06 4.21
CA LEU A 172 11.27 -6.81 4.03
C LEU A 172 10.10 -5.82 4.17
N LYS A 173 9.32 -5.66 3.10
CA LYS A 173 8.08 -4.87 3.08
C LYS A 173 6.90 -5.82 3.19
N LEU A 174 6.11 -5.66 4.26
CA LEU A 174 4.84 -6.37 4.50
C LEU A 174 3.68 -5.52 4.00
N ALA A 175 2.73 -6.13 3.30
CA ALA A 175 1.46 -5.47 3.00
C ALA A 175 0.66 -5.22 4.29
N LYS A 176 -0.01 -4.06 4.39
CA LYS A 176 -1.06 -3.89 5.41
C LYS A 176 -2.23 -4.86 5.13
N PRO A 177 -3.02 -5.25 6.14
CA PRO A 177 -4.10 -6.24 6.00
C PRO A 177 -5.31 -5.64 5.30
N ARG A 178 -5.14 -5.28 4.02
CA ARG A 178 -6.15 -4.70 3.15
C ARG A 178 -5.94 -5.29 1.75
N PRO A 179 -7.01 -5.74 1.04
CA PRO A 179 -6.88 -6.35 -0.28
C PRO A 179 -6.12 -5.49 -1.30
N TYR A 180 -6.34 -4.18 -1.28
CA TYR A 180 -5.68 -3.25 -2.19
C TYR A 180 -4.18 -3.12 -1.92
N SER A 181 -3.73 -3.25 -0.67
CA SER A 181 -2.31 -3.17 -0.32
C SER A 181 -1.51 -4.30 -0.94
N ARG A 182 -2.07 -5.52 -0.99
CA ARG A 182 -1.42 -6.65 -1.67
C ARG A 182 -1.40 -6.50 -3.18
N ASN A 183 -2.52 -6.10 -3.78
CA ASN A 183 -2.56 -5.84 -5.22
C ASN A 183 -1.51 -4.79 -5.58
N HIS A 184 -1.38 -3.75 -4.77
CA HIS A 184 -0.35 -2.73 -4.94
C HIS A 184 1.07 -3.29 -4.83
N LEU A 185 1.36 -4.22 -3.92
CA LEU A 185 2.68 -4.87 -3.85
C LEU A 185 2.97 -5.76 -5.08
N LYS A 186 1.95 -6.43 -5.64
CA LYS A 186 2.10 -7.19 -6.90
C LYS A 186 2.39 -6.25 -8.07
N GLU A 187 1.61 -5.19 -8.17
CA GLU A 187 1.79 -4.18 -9.21
C GLU A 187 3.13 -3.45 -9.06
N GLU A 188 3.56 -3.11 -7.84
CA GLU A 188 4.89 -2.55 -7.56
C GLU A 188 5.99 -3.50 -8.07
N TYR A 189 5.82 -4.82 -7.90
CA TYR A 189 6.76 -5.80 -8.43
C TYR A 189 6.85 -5.78 -9.95
N GLU A 190 5.71 -5.88 -10.64
CA GLU A 190 5.66 -5.90 -12.11
C GLU A 190 6.25 -4.63 -12.72
N VAL A 191 5.91 -3.46 -12.15
CA VAL A 191 6.38 -2.17 -12.62
C VAL A 191 7.86 -1.94 -12.28
N THR A 192 8.34 -2.40 -11.10
CA THR A 192 9.77 -2.36 -10.75
C THR A 192 10.59 -3.18 -11.76
N GLU A 193 10.14 -4.40 -12.06
CA GLU A 193 10.82 -5.28 -13.02
C GLU A 193 10.86 -4.65 -14.42
N PHE A 194 9.77 -3.99 -14.84
CA PHE A 194 9.75 -3.21 -16.08
C PHE A 194 10.81 -2.09 -16.07
N PHE A 195 10.86 -1.27 -15.03
CA PHE A 195 11.84 -0.17 -14.94
C PHE A 195 13.28 -0.67 -14.93
N GLU A 196 13.57 -1.76 -14.21
CA GLU A 196 14.88 -2.39 -14.20
C GLU A 196 15.30 -2.81 -15.62
N LYS A 197 14.39 -3.46 -16.39
CA LYS A 197 14.63 -3.84 -17.79
C LYS A 197 14.83 -2.64 -18.71
N GLN A 198 14.18 -1.50 -18.43
CA GLN A 198 14.40 -0.25 -19.14
C GLN A 198 15.67 0.50 -18.69
N GLY A 199 16.43 -0.07 -17.73
CA GLY A 199 17.65 0.48 -17.17
C GLY A 199 17.42 1.70 -16.27
N VAL A 200 16.20 1.92 -15.78
CA VAL A 200 15.90 2.95 -14.78
C VAL A 200 16.37 2.43 -13.43
N PRO A 201 17.23 3.18 -12.71
CA PRO A 201 17.61 2.81 -11.35
C PRO A 201 16.38 2.67 -10.44
N VAL A 202 16.13 1.44 -9.98
CA VAL A 202 15.11 1.06 -8.99
C VAL A 202 15.73 0.05 -8.01
N PRO A 203 15.27 -0.01 -6.74
CA PRO A 203 15.75 -1.03 -5.81
C PRO A 203 15.30 -2.41 -6.27
N ARG A 204 16.23 -3.33 -6.50
CA ARG A 204 15.89 -4.66 -7.04
C ARG A 204 15.04 -5.44 -6.06
N ILE A 205 14.07 -6.16 -6.58
CA ILE A 205 13.24 -7.07 -5.79
C ILE A 205 13.91 -8.44 -5.81
N LEU A 206 14.32 -8.90 -4.63
CA LEU A 206 15.04 -10.15 -4.44
C LEU A 206 14.08 -11.34 -4.33
N LEU A 207 12.91 -11.09 -3.75
CA LEU A 207 11.83 -12.05 -3.58
C LEU A 207 10.50 -11.31 -3.49
N SER A 208 9.47 -11.82 -4.16
CA SER A 208 8.09 -11.36 -4.01
C SER A 208 7.17 -12.54 -3.75
N ASP A 209 6.18 -12.33 -2.90
CA ASP A 209 5.09 -13.28 -2.72
C ASP A 209 4.12 -13.18 -3.91
N PRO A 210 3.72 -14.31 -4.55
CA PRO A 210 2.78 -14.29 -5.68
C PRO A 210 1.41 -13.73 -5.31
N TYR A 211 1.07 -13.68 -4.02
CA TYR A 211 -0.17 -13.10 -3.53
C TYR A 211 -0.03 -11.66 -3.02
N GLY A 212 1.17 -11.06 -3.09
CA GLY A 212 1.42 -9.67 -2.71
C GLY A 212 1.45 -9.43 -1.20
N SER A 213 1.53 -10.48 -0.38
CA SER A 213 1.55 -10.33 1.09
C SER A 213 2.86 -9.69 1.58
N PHE A 214 3.97 -9.95 0.89
CA PHE A 214 5.26 -9.34 1.21
C PHE A 214 6.19 -9.27 -0.01
N MET A 215 7.24 -8.48 0.13
CA MET A 215 8.40 -8.48 -0.76
C MET A 215 9.69 -8.26 0.03
N ILE A 216 10.78 -8.84 -0.46
CA ILE A 216 12.14 -8.55 -0.02
C ILE A 216 12.83 -7.79 -1.15
N LYS A 217 13.31 -6.59 -0.85
CA LYS A 217 13.97 -5.72 -1.83
C LYS A 217 15.26 -5.14 -1.28
N GLU A 218 16.10 -4.64 -2.18
CA GLU A 218 17.33 -3.97 -1.79
C GLU A 218 17.03 -2.77 -0.88
N ARG A 219 17.91 -2.60 0.11
CA ARG A 219 17.90 -1.43 0.99
C ARG A 219 18.19 -0.19 0.14
N LEU A 220 17.37 0.83 0.31
CA LEU A 220 17.54 2.09 -0.41
C LEU A 220 18.89 2.74 -0.05
N ALA A 221 19.58 3.23 -1.07
CA ALA A 221 20.73 4.09 -0.92
C ALA A 221 20.32 5.55 -1.13
N GLY A 222 20.87 6.46 -0.32
CA GLY A 222 20.56 7.89 -0.41
C GLY A 222 19.34 8.31 0.43
N GLU A 223 18.82 9.49 0.16
CA GLU A 223 17.66 10.07 0.85
C GLU A 223 16.64 10.57 -0.18
N SER A 224 15.36 10.64 0.21
CA SER A 224 14.33 11.20 -0.68
C SER A 224 14.61 12.67 -0.98
N LEU A 225 14.31 13.08 -2.22
CA LEU A 225 14.47 14.46 -2.67
C LEU A 225 13.69 15.42 -1.75
N ALA A 226 12.53 14.99 -1.25
CA ALA A 226 11.72 15.75 -0.28
C ALA A 226 12.51 16.09 0.99
N LYS A 227 13.34 15.17 1.49
CA LYS A 227 14.16 15.37 2.69
C LYS A 227 15.40 16.21 2.39
N THR A 228 16.03 16.02 1.24
CA THR A 228 17.29 16.69 0.91
C THR A 228 17.11 18.09 0.33
N TYR A 229 15.97 18.39 -0.31
CA TYR A 229 15.76 19.58 -1.15
C TYR A 229 16.26 20.89 -0.51
N TYR A 230 15.81 21.19 0.72
CA TYR A 230 16.20 22.43 1.40
C TYR A 230 17.64 22.42 1.93
N SER A 231 18.25 21.24 2.10
CA SER A 231 19.65 21.10 2.54
C SER A 231 20.66 21.32 1.40
N LEU A 232 20.22 21.34 0.14
CA LEU A 232 21.09 21.54 -1.04
C LEU A 232 21.68 22.96 -1.11
N GLY A 233 21.13 23.90 -0.35
CA GLY A 233 21.46 25.32 -0.39
C GLY A 233 20.73 26.07 -1.51
N GLY A 234 21.14 27.30 -1.78
CA GLY A 234 20.55 28.12 -2.84
C GLY A 234 21.07 27.78 -4.25
N PRO A 235 20.53 28.42 -5.30
CA PRO A 235 20.85 28.12 -6.70
C PRO A 235 22.34 28.20 -7.08
N GLY A 236 23.14 28.98 -6.34
CA GLY A 236 24.59 29.07 -6.54
C GLY A 236 25.39 27.89 -6.00
N SER A 237 24.81 27.07 -5.11
CA SER A 237 25.46 25.91 -4.50
C SER A 237 25.83 24.86 -5.54
N SER A 238 27.00 24.24 -5.40
CA SER A 238 27.40 23.12 -6.26
C SER A 238 26.46 21.93 -6.10
N ALA A 239 26.04 21.62 -4.86
CA ALA A 239 25.13 20.53 -4.57
C ALA A 239 23.74 20.77 -5.19
N TYR A 240 23.21 21.99 -5.08
CA TYR A 240 21.93 22.35 -5.70
C TYR A 240 21.96 22.14 -7.22
N ARG A 241 22.99 22.67 -7.90
CA ARG A 241 23.09 22.55 -9.36
C ARG A 241 23.23 21.09 -9.80
N LEU A 242 24.14 20.35 -9.16
CA LEU A 242 24.38 18.94 -9.49
C LEU A 242 23.14 18.08 -9.30
N VAL A 243 22.44 18.21 -8.16
CA VAL A 243 21.23 17.43 -7.89
C VAL A 243 20.10 17.84 -8.83
N ARG A 244 19.91 19.14 -9.05
CA ARG A 244 18.89 19.64 -9.97
C ARG A 244 19.07 19.11 -11.39
N GLU A 245 20.30 19.18 -11.93
CA GLU A 245 20.62 18.66 -13.27
C GLU A 245 20.40 17.15 -13.35
N SER A 246 20.82 16.40 -12.33
CA SER A 246 20.66 14.94 -12.29
C SER A 246 19.19 14.52 -12.19
N VAL A 247 18.40 15.20 -11.36
CA VAL A 247 16.96 14.95 -11.21
C VAL A 247 16.22 15.33 -12.49
N GLN A 248 16.62 16.42 -13.17
CA GLN A 248 16.05 16.80 -14.47
C GLN A 248 16.24 15.69 -15.50
N ALA A 249 17.49 15.26 -15.72
CA ALA A 249 17.80 14.20 -16.67
C ALA A 249 17.08 12.88 -16.32
N PHE A 250 16.95 12.59 -15.03
CA PHE A 250 16.24 11.40 -14.54
C PHE A 250 14.73 11.47 -14.85
N ILE A 251 14.08 12.59 -14.54
CA ILE A 251 12.65 12.76 -14.78
C ILE A 251 12.34 12.81 -16.27
N ASP A 252 13.14 13.51 -17.08
CA ASP A 252 12.94 13.59 -18.53
C ASP A 252 12.95 12.18 -19.16
N ARG A 253 13.81 11.30 -18.65
CA ARG A 253 13.82 9.88 -19.03
C ARG A 253 12.54 9.15 -18.63
N LEU A 254 12.04 9.37 -17.40
CA LEU A 254 10.78 8.76 -16.93
C LEU A 254 9.59 9.21 -17.76
N ILE A 255 9.45 10.52 -18.02
CA ILE A 255 8.36 11.06 -18.84
C ILE A 255 8.40 10.46 -20.25
N THR A 256 9.58 10.37 -20.86
CA THR A 256 9.74 9.71 -22.17
C THR A 256 9.32 8.24 -22.15
N LEU A 257 9.55 7.52 -21.05
CA LEU A 257 9.11 6.14 -20.88
C LEU A 257 7.58 6.04 -20.70
N PHE A 258 6.98 6.98 -19.96
CA PHE A 258 5.54 7.04 -19.72
C PHE A 258 4.74 7.34 -20.99
N ASP A 259 5.28 8.16 -21.89
CA ASP A 259 4.65 8.43 -23.18
C ASP A 259 4.59 7.17 -24.06
N LYS A 260 5.58 6.29 -23.93
CA LYS A 260 5.66 5.03 -24.68
C LYS A 260 4.90 3.88 -24.03
N ASN A 261 4.76 3.91 -22.70
CA ASN A 261 4.14 2.85 -21.89
C ASN A 261 3.24 3.49 -20.81
N PRO A 262 2.07 4.02 -21.19
CA PRO A 262 1.19 4.75 -20.26
C PRO A 262 0.72 3.92 -19.06
N GLU A 263 0.65 2.60 -19.21
CA GLU A 263 0.29 1.64 -18.16
C GLU A 263 1.35 1.53 -17.05
N ALA A 264 2.61 1.83 -17.36
CA ALA A 264 3.72 1.80 -16.41
C ALA A 264 3.96 3.15 -15.70
N LYS A 265 3.09 4.15 -15.94
CA LYS A 265 3.16 5.44 -15.26
C LYS A 265 3.15 5.22 -13.75
N THR A 266 4.06 5.90 -13.06
CA THR A 266 4.11 5.95 -11.60
C THR A 266 4.30 7.40 -11.15
N SER A 267 4.20 7.64 -9.84
CA SER A 267 4.30 8.98 -9.28
C SER A 267 5.72 9.52 -9.31
N VAL A 268 5.91 10.63 -10.02
CA VAL A 268 7.11 11.48 -9.98
C VAL A 268 6.99 12.48 -8.83
N SER A 269 6.89 11.95 -7.61
CA SER A 269 6.89 12.74 -6.37
C SER A 269 8.31 12.95 -5.83
N PRO A 270 8.64 14.08 -5.17
CA PRO A 270 9.91 14.23 -4.49
C PRO A 270 10.12 13.23 -3.35
N ASN A 271 9.09 12.54 -2.85
CA ASN A 271 9.28 11.45 -1.88
C ASN A 271 9.72 10.13 -2.54
N ASN A 272 9.38 9.96 -3.82
CA ASN A 272 9.64 8.73 -4.59
C ASN A 272 10.95 8.80 -5.38
N ILE A 273 11.53 10.00 -5.53
CA ILE A 273 12.85 10.19 -6.12
C ILE A 273 13.88 10.25 -4.99
N PHE A 274 14.73 9.22 -4.92
CA PHE A 274 15.87 9.20 -4.01
C PHE A 274 17.11 9.75 -4.70
N VAL A 275 17.90 10.50 -3.94
CA VAL A 275 19.14 11.12 -4.40
C VAL A 275 20.30 10.55 -3.59
N LEU A 276 21.29 10.01 -4.30
CA LEU A 276 22.55 9.55 -3.75
C LEU A 276 23.68 10.48 -4.20
N LEU A 277 24.10 11.36 -3.30
CA LEU A 277 25.20 12.28 -3.54
C LEU A 277 26.52 11.68 -3.02
N LYS A 278 27.51 11.49 -3.91
CA LYS A 278 28.86 11.00 -3.58
C LYS A 278 29.92 11.92 -4.19
N GLY A 279 30.36 12.91 -3.41
CA GLY A 279 31.31 13.90 -3.89
C GLY A 279 30.69 14.75 -5.01
N ASN A 280 31.21 14.62 -6.23
CA ASN A 280 30.71 15.31 -7.42
C ASN A 280 29.81 14.43 -8.31
N ASP A 281 29.44 13.23 -7.84
CA ASP A 281 28.49 12.34 -8.52
C ASP A 281 27.14 12.36 -7.82
N CYS A 282 26.07 12.37 -8.61
CA CYS A 282 24.69 12.34 -8.12
C CYS A 282 23.89 11.32 -8.92
N GLN A 283 23.36 10.33 -8.22
CA GLN A 283 22.53 9.28 -8.81
C GLN A 283 21.10 9.41 -8.29
N CYS A 284 20.13 9.25 -9.19
CA CYS A 284 18.72 9.24 -8.85
C CYS A 284 18.20 7.80 -8.90
N LEU A 285 17.36 7.46 -7.92
CA LEU A 285 16.70 6.16 -7.79
C LEU A 285 15.19 6.40 -7.71
N LEU A 286 14.41 5.65 -8.47
CA LEU A 286 12.95 5.65 -8.36
C LEU A 286 12.53 4.59 -7.32
N VAL A 287 11.71 5.01 -6.37
CA VAL A 287 11.19 4.20 -5.28
C VAL A 287 9.67 4.29 -5.28
N ASP A 288 9.00 3.24 -4.79
CA ASP A 288 7.54 3.17 -4.70
C ASP A 288 6.89 3.25 -6.09
N THR A 289 7.25 2.30 -6.95
CA THR A 289 6.83 2.23 -8.35
C THR A 289 5.39 1.73 -8.52
N GLY A 290 4.53 1.97 -7.53
CA GLY A 290 3.11 1.65 -7.65
C GLY A 290 2.52 2.33 -8.89
N PRO A 291 1.68 1.63 -9.68
CA PRO A 291 1.15 2.20 -10.91
C PRO A 291 0.18 3.35 -10.60
N ALA A 292 0.35 4.44 -11.32
CA ALA A 292 -0.49 5.64 -11.29
C ALA A 292 -0.89 6.02 -12.72
N PRO A 293 -1.63 5.15 -13.45
CA PRO A 293 -1.96 5.37 -14.87
C PRO A 293 -2.82 6.62 -15.10
N PHE A 294 -3.49 7.12 -14.05
CA PHE A 294 -4.30 8.34 -14.09
C PHE A 294 -3.48 9.62 -14.02
N HIS A 295 -2.18 9.55 -13.72
CA HIS A 295 -1.33 10.74 -13.74
C HIS A 295 -1.15 11.23 -15.17
N ASP A 296 -1.40 12.53 -15.36
CA ASP A 296 -1.19 13.20 -16.63
C ASP A 296 0.12 14.01 -16.58
N TYR A 297 1.05 13.61 -17.44
CA TYR A 297 2.35 14.24 -17.60
C TYR A 297 2.50 14.97 -18.95
N SER A 298 1.45 15.06 -19.78
CA SER A 298 1.55 15.64 -21.13
C SER A 298 1.94 17.13 -21.15
N GLY A 299 1.76 17.82 -20.02
CA GLY A 299 2.17 19.21 -19.81
C GLY A 299 3.34 19.38 -18.83
N PHE A 300 4.10 18.32 -18.54
CA PHE A 300 5.16 18.37 -17.53
C PHE A 300 6.22 19.42 -17.87
N ASN A 301 6.54 20.27 -16.90
CA ASN A 301 7.58 21.29 -17.01
C ASN A 301 8.50 21.20 -15.79
N PHE A 302 9.80 20.93 -16.03
CA PHE A 302 10.74 20.71 -14.95
C PHE A 302 10.95 21.94 -14.06
N GLU A 303 10.98 23.15 -14.62
CA GLU A 303 11.14 24.38 -13.82
C GLU A 303 9.97 24.57 -12.85
N HIS A 304 8.74 24.38 -13.35
CA HIS A 304 7.55 24.45 -12.52
C HIS A 304 7.54 23.34 -11.46
N TYR A 305 7.92 22.12 -11.85
CA TYR A 305 8.05 21.00 -10.92
C TYR A 305 9.03 21.33 -9.79
N TRP A 306 10.22 21.81 -10.15
CA TRP A 306 11.30 22.09 -9.22
C TRP A 306 10.98 23.27 -8.28
N GLU A 307 10.54 24.40 -8.82
CA GLU A 307 10.34 25.63 -8.06
C GLU A 307 8.99 25.71 -7.33
N THR A 308 7.98 24.97 -7.81
CA THR A 308 6.61 25.06 -7.28
C THR A 308 6.13 23.74 -6.68
N VAL A 309 6.14 22.66 -7.46
CA VAL A 309 5.53 21.39 -7.04
C VAL A 309 6.30 20.76 -5.90
N ILE A 310 7.64 20.67 -5.98
CA ILE A 310 8.47 20.09 -4.92
C ILE A 310 8.25 20.82 -3.58
N PRO A 311 8.41 22.16 -3.48
CA PRO A 311 8.14 22.87 -2.23
C PRO A 311 6.72 22.70 -1.69
N GLN A 312 5.71 22.62 -2.55
CA GLN A 312 4.32 22.40 -2.14
C GLN A 312 4.12 20.99 -1.56
N LYS A 313 4.63 19.97 -2.24
CA LYS A 313 4.58 18.57 -1.78
C LYS A 313 5.33 18.37 -0.46
N ILE A 314 6.51 18.98 -0.30
CA ILE A 314 7.25 18.94 0.96
C ILE A 314 6.43 19.52 2.12
N LYS A 315 5.74 20.65 1.91
CA LYS A 315 4.83 21.21 2.93
C LYS A 315 3.66 20.28 3.26
N GLN A 316 3.10 19.61 2.27
CA GLN A 316 2.04 18.61 2.47
C GLN A 316 2.54 17.41 3.28
N TYR A 317 3.73 16.89 2.96
CA TYR A 317 4.35 15.79 3.68
C TYR A 317 4.67 16.14 5.13
N ALA A 318 5.21 17.34 5.38
CA ALA A 318 5.43 17.84 6.74
C ALA A 318 4.10 17.98 7.51
N ALA A 319 3.02 18.45 6.87
CA ALA A 319 1.71 18.55 7.49
C ALA A 319 1.10 17.18 7.84
N ALA A 320 1.38 16.15 7.05
CA ALA A 320 0.96 14.76 7.29
C ALA A 320 1.85 14.02 8.31
N GLY A 321 3.01 14.59 8.69
CA GLY A 321 3.97 13.96 9.59
C GLY A 321 4.86 12.91 8.93
N TYR A 322 5.07 12.99 7.62
CA TYR A 322 5.96 12.11 6.86
C TYR A 322 7.42 12.61 6.80
N LEU A 323 7.66 13.87 7.18
CA LEU A 323 8.97 14.53 7.28
C LEU A 323 9.14 15.11 8.69
#